data_AF-A0A2M8P6W0-F1
#
_entry.id   AF-A0A2M8P6W0-F1
#
_cell.length_a   1.000
_cell.length_b   1.000
_cell.length_c   1.000
_cell.angle_alpha   90.00
_cell.angle_beta   90.00
_cell.angle_gamma   90.00
#
_symmetry.space_group_name_H-M   'P 1'
#
loop_
_entity.id
_entity.type
_entity.pdbx_description
1 polymer ?
#
loop_
_entity_poly.entity_id
_entity_poly.type
_entity_poly.pdbx_seq_one_letter_code
_entity_poly.pdbx_strand_id
1 'polypeptide(L)'
;SLIKSQRIKRNAIAIVEAISAEDIGKLPDSSIADSIARLPGIAAQRLDGRASRVTVRGFGENESSTTFNGREQVSIGDNRGVEFDLYPSEIMAGVTVYKTPNATLDAEGIAGNIDLQTIRPLSTSSENKFQFNG
;
A
#
# COMPACT_ATOMS: atom_id res chain seq x y z
N SER A 1 1.50 3.96 -13.13
CA SER A 1 2.25 3.30 -14.20
C SER A 1 3.56 2.80 -13.60
N LEU A 2 4.13 1.72 -14.12
CA LEU A 2 5.36 1.09 -13.62
C LEU A 2 6.52 2.09 -13.44
N ILE A 3 6.59 3.10 -14.32
CA ILE A 3 7.54 4.23 -14.25
C ILE A 3 7.35 5.07 -12.99
N LYS A 4 6.10 5.29 -12.54
CA LYS A 4 5.76 5.99 -11.29
C LYS A 4 6.28 5.19 -10.09
N SER A 5 6.02 3.88 -10.05
CA SER A 5 6.52 2.99 -9.01
C SER A 5 8.05 3.00 -8.95
N GLN A 6 8.73 2.87 -10.10
CA GLN A 6 10.19 2.97 -10.16
C GLN A 6 10.73 4.32 -9.71
N ARG A 7 10.08 5.43 -10.10
CA ARG A 7 10.51 6.77 -9.70
C ARG A 7 10.39 6.98 -8.19
N ILE A 8 9.32 6.50 -7.57
CA ILE A 8 9.16 6.53 -6.10
C ILE A 8 10.32 5.77 -5.45
N LYS A 9 10.64 4.56 -5.93
CA LYS A 9 11.77 3.77 -5.42
C LYS A 9 13.12 4.49 -5.59
N ARG A 10 13.38 5.11 -6.74
CA ARG A 10 14.65 5.80 -7.02
C ARG A 10 14.85 7.10 -6.24
N ASN A 11 13.77 7.81 -5.94
CA ASN A 11 13.84 9.12 -5.28
C ASN A 11 13.71 9.03 -3.76
N ALA A 12 13.40 7.86 -3.21
CA ALA A 12 13.27 7.67 -1.78
C ALA A 12 14.66 7.64 -1.11
N ILE A 13 14.80 8.42 -0.03
CA ILE A 13 15.96 8.36 0.87
C ILE A 13 15.99 7.03 1.64
N ALA A 14 14.82 6.39 1.76
CA ALA A 14 14.57 5.11 2.42
C ALA A 14 14.42 3.96 1.40
N ILE A 15 14.65 2.71 1.84
CA ILE A 15 14.36 1.54 1.00
C ILE A 15 12.84 1.34 0.96
N VAL A 16 12.25 1.61 -0.20
CA VAL A 16 10.80 1.50 -0.41
C VAL A 16 10.46 0.52 -1.52
N GLU A 17 9.32 -0.14 -1.38
CA GLU A 17 8.63 -0.80 -2.47
C GLU A 17 7.32 -0.06 -2.74
N ALA A 18 6.87 -0.07 -4.00
CA ALA A 18 5.63 0.59 -4.36
C ALA A 18 4.94 -0.19 -5.46
N ILE A 19 3.61 -0.23 -5.38
CA ILE A 19 2.71 -0.74 -6.42
C ILE A 19 1.77 0.40 -6.82
N SER A 20 1.60 0.62 -8.13
CA SER A 20 0.74 1.68 -8.65
C SER A 20 -0.67 1.16 -8.96
N ALA A 21 -1.67 2.05 -9.03
CA ALA A 21 -3.04 1.71 -9.45
C ALA A 21 -3.08 0.83 -10.72
N GLU A 22 -2.21 1.11 -11.68
CA GLU A 22 -2.14 0.36 -12.94
C GLU A 22 -1.50 -1.03 -12.74
N ASP A 23 -0.60 -1.19 -11.78
CA ASP A 23 -0.04 -2.51 -11.44
C ASP A 23 -1.01 -3.36 -10.60
N ILE A 24 -1.88 -2.70 -9.82
CA ILE A 24 -2.99 -3.32 -9.11
C ILE A 24 -4.02 -3.81 -10.14
N GLY A 25 -4.45 -2.96 -11.07
CA GLY A 25 -5.46 -3.30 -12.09
C GLY A 25 -4.98 -4.23 -13.22
N LYS A 26 -3.71 -4.64 -13.25
CA LYS A 26 -3.18 -5.59 -14.25
C LYS A 26 -3.62 -7.02 -14.03
N LEU A 27 -3.93 -7.38 -12.79
CA LEU A 27 -4.34 -8.72 -12.39
C LEU A 27 -5.69 -8.62 -11.69
N PRO A 28 -6.53 -9.68 -11.75
CA PRO A 28 -7.82 -9.71 -11.09
C PRO A 28 -7.65 -9.98 -9.58
N ASP A 29 -7.00 -9.05 -8.88
CA ASP A 29 -6.77 -9.15 -7.45
C ASP A 29 -8.05 -8.79 -6.69
N SER A 30 -8.60 -9.75 -5.93
CA SER A 30 -9.79 -9.51 -5.09
C SER A 30 -9.53 -8.49 -3.98
N SER A 31 -8.29 -8.38 -3.51
CA SER A 31 -7.92 -7.47 -2.42
C SER A 31 -6.51 -6.91 -2.58
N ILE A 32 -6.22 -5.83 -1.87
CA ILE A 32 -4.88 -5.24 -1.89
C ILE A 32 -3.80 -6.19 -1.34
N ALA A 33 -4.18 -7.18 -0.53
CA ALA A 33 -3.28 -8.21 -0.01
C ALA A 33 -2.57 -8.98 -1.14
N ASP A 34 -3.32 -9.37 -2.17
CA ASP A 34 -2.80 -10.11 -3.33
C ASP A 34 -1.82 -9.25 -4.14
N SER A 35 -2.13 -7.97 -4.26
CA SER A 35 -1.32 -6.95 -4.91
C SER A 35 0.00 -6.70 -4.19
N ILE A 36 -0.05 -6.45 -2.89
CA ILE A 36 1.12 -6.15 -2.05
C ILE A 36 2.08 -7.36 -2.00
N ALA A 37 1.55 -8.58 -1.98
CA ALA A 37 2.34 -9.81 -1.94
C ALA A 37 3.25 -10.01 -3.18
N ARG A 38 3.05 -9.25 -4.26
CA ARG A 38 3.95 -9.25 -5.42
C ARG A 38 5.21 -8.40 -5.22
N LEU A 39 5.25 -7.58 -4.17
CA LEU A 39 6.40 -6.74 -3.89
C LEU A 39 7.55 -7.60 -3.32
N PRO A 40 8.80 -7.36 -3.75
CA PRO A 40 9.95 -8.12 -3.26
C PRO A 40 10.06 -8.05 -1.73
N GLY A 41 10.33 -9.18 -1.08
CA GLY A 41 10.50 -9.23 0.38
C GLY A 41 9.21 -8.99 1.17
N ILE A 42 8.05 -9.08 0.52
CA ILE A 42 6.74 -9.14 1.15
C ILE A 42 6.14 -10.51 0.85
N ALA A 43 5.52 -11.15 1.83
CA ALA A 43 4.82 -12.41 1.62
C ALA A 43 3.43 -12.37 2.25
N ALA A 44 2.43 -12.90 1.56
CA ALA A 44 1.07 -13.01 2.09
C ALA A 44 0.94 -14.22 3.02
N GLN A 45 0.30 -14.00 4.16
CA GLN A 45 -0.30 -15.03 4.98
C GLN A 45 -1.74 -15.25 4.52
N ARG A 46 -2.11 -16.52 4.31
CA ARG A 46 -3.42 -16.89 3.84
C ARG A 46 -4.31 -17.39 4.98
N LEU A 47 -5.54 -16.91 5.01
CA LEU A 47 -6.60 -17.37 5.89
C LEU A 47 -7.77 -17.82 5.00
N ASP A 48 -8.26 -19.04 5.22
CA ASP A 48 -9.37 -19.63 4.43
C ASP A 48 -9.15 -19.54 2.90
N GLY A 49 -7.90 -19.69 2.48
CA GLY A 49 -7.50 -19.64 1.07
C GLY A 49 -7.31 -18.24 0.48
N ARG A 50 -7.59 -17.17 1.22
CA ARG A 50 -7.43 -15.77 0.78
C ARG A 50 -6.19 -15.14 1.42
N ALA A 51 -5.42 -14.37 0.66
CA ALA A 51 -4.35 -13.55 1.23
C ALA A 51 -4.99 -12.51 2.16
N SER A 52 -4.65 -12.49 3.45
CA SER A 52 -5.29 -11.61 4.44
C SER A 52 -4.28 -10.72 5.14
N ARG A 53 -3.15 -11.27 5.59
CA ARG A 53 -2.08 -10.51 6.26
C ARG A 53 -0.79 -10.60 5.46
N VAL A 54 0.21 -9.80 5.80
CA VAL A 54 1.53 -9.85 5.15
C VAL A 54 2.66 -9.87 6.16
N THR A 55 3.76 -10.50 5.77
CA THR A 55 5.05 -10.39 6.45
C THR A 55 5.99 -9.51 5.65
N VAL A 56 6.84 -8.75 6.34
CA VAL A 56 7.81 -7.85 5.72
C VAL A 56 9.20 -8.32 6.09
N ARG A 57 9.99 -8.76 5.09
CA ARG A 57 11.35 -9.29 5.29
C ARG A 57 11.46 -10.41 6.34
N GLY A 58 10.41 -11.24 6.46
CA GLY A 58 10.36 -12.35 7.41
C GLY A 58 9.88 -11.97 8.82
N PHE A 59 9.68 -10.67 9.11
CA PHE A 59 8.98 -10.24 10.31
C PHE A 59 7.48 -10.45 10.17
N GLY A 60 6.85 -10.92 11.24
CA GLY A 60 5.41 -11.17 11.28
C GLY A 60 4.57 -9.91 11.15
N GLU A 61 3.27 -10.12 10.97
CA GLU A 61 2.24 -9.09 10.76
C GLU A 61 2.19 -8.05 11.89
N ASN A 62 2.56 -8.44 13.12
CA ASN A 62 2.52 -7.57 14.30
C ASN A 62 3.66 -6.56 14.37
N GLU A 63 4.70 -6.78 13.56
CA GLU A 63 5.92 -5.99 13.58
C GLU A 63 5.95 -4.89 12.52
N SER A 64 4.97 -4.89 11.61
CA SER A 64 4.74 -3.80 10.65
C SER A 64 3.63 -2.88 11.14
N SER A 65 3.73 -1.60 10.80
CA SER A 65 2.63 -0.65 10.94
C SER A 65 1.93 -0.44 9.60
N THR A 66 0.66 -0.06 9.63
CA THR A 66 -0.10 0.24 8.40
C THR A 66 -0.81 1.57 8.53
N THR A 67 -0.73 2.38 7.48
CA THR A 67 -1.51 3.61 7.34
C THR A 67 -2.43 3.52 6.14
N PHE A 68 -3.57 4.18 6.22
CA PHE A 68 -4.53 4.34 5.14
C PHE A 68 -4.80 5.82 4.97
N ASN A 69 -4.34 6.39 3.85
CA ASN A 69 -4.38 7.85 3.61
C ASN A 69 -3.78 8.67 4.76
N GLY A 70 -2.69 8.19 5.37
CA GLY A 70 -2.03 8.82 6.51
C GLY A 70 -2.70 8.60 7.87
N ARG A 71 -3.73 7.75 7.95
CA ARG A 71 -4.34 7.35 9.24
C ARG A 71 -3.91 5.94 9.59
N GLU A 72 -3.37 5.76 10.79
CA GLU A 72 -3.01 4.43 11.29
C GLU A 72 -4.21 3.48 11.27
N GLN A 73 -3.95 2.22 10.91
CA GLN A 73 -4.94 1.15 10.88
C GLN A 73 -4.64 0.15 12.00
N VAL A 74 -5.69 -0.40 12.58
CA VAL A 74 -5.63 -1.39 13.66
C VAL A 74 -6.19 -2.73 13.17
N SER A 75 -5.76 -3.83 13.77
CA SER A 75 -6.32 -5.15 13.50
C SER A 75 -7.77 -5.24 14.01
N ILE A 76 -8.57 -6.09 13.36
CA ILE A 76 -9.88 -6.50 13.89
C ILE A 76 -9.81 -7.66 14.89
N GLY A 77 -8.63 -8.27 15.06
CA GLY A 77 -8.39 -9.36 16.01
C GLY A 77 -7.59 -8.93 17.25
N ASP A 78 -7.22 -9.91 18.07
CA ASP A 78 -6.37 -9.72 19.26
C ASP A 78 -4.88 -9.71 18.90
N ASN A 79 -4.51 -8.91 17.89
CA ASN A 79 -3.14 -8.75 17.43
C ASN A 79 -2.94 -7.35 16.79
N ARG A 80 -1.76 -7.07 16.23
CA ARG A 80 -1.43 -5.78 15.58
C ARG A 80 -1.43 -5.86 14.04
N GLY A 81 -1.56 -7.05 13.48
CA GLY A 81 -1.54 -7.32 12.05
C GLY A 81 -2.84 -6.94 11.36
N VAL A 82 -2.76 -5.93 10.51
CA VAL A 82 -3.89 -5.46 9.70
C VAL A 82 -4.30 -6.51 8.66
N GLU A 83 -5.62 -6.73 8.55
CA GLU A 83 -6.26 -7.56 7.55
C GLU A 83 -6.39 -6.80 6.22
N PHE A 84 -5.41 -6.98 5.34
CA PHE A 84 -5.36 -6.38 4.00
C PHE A 84 -6.46 -6.91 3.06
N ASP A 85 -7.08 -8.06 3.33
CA ASP A 85 -8.22 -8.55 2.54
C ASP A 85 -9.51 -7.75 2.70
N LEU A 86 -9.58 -6.88 3.72
CA LEU A 86 -10.70 -5.97 3.94
C LEU A 86 -10.68 -4.77 3.00
N TYR A 87 -9.59 -4.57 2.24
CA TYR A 87 -9.39 -3.42 1.37
C TYR A 87 -9.49 -3.87 -0.10
N PRO A 88 -10.59 -3.53 -0.80
CA PRO A 88 -10.74 -3.86 -2.22
C PRO A 88 -9.68 -3.18 -3.08
N SER A 89 -9.15 -3.91 -4.06
CA SER A 89 -8.11 -3.42 -4.97
C SER A 89 -8.59 -2.23 -5.81
N GLU A 90 -9.87 -2.20 -6.16
CA GLU A 90 -10.47 -1.26 -7.11
C GLU A 90 -10.46 0.18 -6.61
N ILE A 91 -10.46 0.38 -5.30
CA ILE A 91 -10.46 1.71 -4.68
C ILE A 91 -9.04 2.23 -4.40
N MET A 92 -8.01 1.45 -4.68
CA MET A 92 -6.62 1.75 -4.35
C MET A 92 -5.93 2.51 -5.48
N ALA A 93 -5.35 3.66 -5.16
CA ALA A 93 -4.46 4.41 -6.05
C ALA A 93 -3.02 3.86 -6.05
N GLY A 94 -2.66 3.13 -5.00
CA GLY A 94 -1.35 2.52 -4.83
C GLY A 94 -1.12 2.07 -3.40
N VAL A 95 0.02 1.41 -3.22
CA VAL A 95 0.58 1.11 -1.90
C VAL A 95 2.07 1.39 -1.92
N THR A 96 2.58 1.97 -0.84
CA THR A 96 4.02 2.17 -0.62
C THR A 96 4.41 1.43 0.65
N VAL A 97 5.42 0.57 0.58
CA VAL A 97 5.97 -0.16 1.71
C VAL A 97 7.34 0.38 2.03
N TYR A 98 7.47 1.06 3.17
CA TYR A 98 8.71 1.57 3.71
C TYR A 98 9.36 0.48 4.55
N LYS A 99 10.50 -0.03 4.11
CA LYS A 99 11.22 -1.10 4.82
C LYS A 99 12.36 -0.58 5.71
N THR A 100 12.56 0.73 5.74
CA THR A 100 13.52 1.41 6.63
C THR A 100 12.81 2.56 7.32
N PRO A 101 13.19 2.87 8.57
CA PRO A 101 12.61 4.01 9.30
C PRO A 101 12.78 5.31 8.51
N ASN A 102 11.77 6.17 8.58
CA ASN A 102 11.81 7.52 8.04
C ASN A 102 11.10 8.44 9.03
N ALA A 103 11.77 9.54 9.41
CA ALA A 103 11.26 10.51 10.38
C ALA A 103 9.98 11.24 9.93
N THR A 104 9.58 11.12 8.67
CA THR A 104 8.32 11.68 8.15
C THR A 104 7.13 10.72 8.26
N LEU A 105 7.33 9.50 8.77
CA LEU A 105 6.27 8.50 8.92
C LEU A 105 5.80 8.49 10.38
N ASP A 106 4.51 8.69 10.59
CA ASP A 106 3.92 8.76 11.94
C ASP A 106 3.75 7.37 12.58
N ALA A 107 3.73 6.31 11.78
CA ALA A 107 3.43 4.95 12.23
C ALA A 107 4.70 4.09 12.33
N GLU A 108 5.02 3.64 13.54
CA GLU A 108 6.25 2.91 13.85
C GLU A 108 6.04 1.39 13.85
N GLY A 109 6.63 0.70 12.88
CA GLY A 109 6.75 -0.75 12.84
C GLY A 109 8.22 -1.14 12.62
N ILE A 110 8.77 -2.04 13.42
CA ILE A 110 10.18 -2.46 13.32
C ILE A 110 10.47 -3.18 12.00
N ALA A 111 9.47 -3.83 11.41
CA ALA A 111 9.53 -4.47 10.10
C ALA A 111 9.41 -3.45 8.95
N GLY A 112 8.80 -2.30 9.23
CA GLY A 112 8.47 -1.27 8.26
C GLY A 112 7.04 -0.74 8.41
N ASN A 113 6.70 0.21 7.55
CA ASN A 113 5.37 0.81 7.44
C ASN A 113 4.76 0.55 6.05
N ILE A 114 3.49 0.18 6.01
CA ILE A 114 2.72 -0.06 4.78
C ILE A 114 1.68 1.06 4.64
N ASP A 115 1.86 1.93 3.66
CA ASP A 115 0.94 3.04 3.41
C ASP A 115 0.03 2.75 2.21
N LEU A 116 -1.25 2.59 2.50
CA LEU A 116 -2.33 2.40 1.54
C LEU A 116 -2.89 3.75 1.10
N GLN A 117 -2.92 4.01 -0.21
CA GLN A 117 -3.51 5.24 -0.76
C GLN A 117 -4.74 4.91 -1.60
N THR A 118 -5.86 5.58 -1.35
CA THR A 118 -7.05 5.43 -2.20
C THR A 118 -7.04 6.38 -3.38
N ILE A 119 -7.85 6.05 -4.39
CA ILE A 119 -8.17 6.96 -5.49
C ILE A 119 -8.81 8.23 -4.93
N ARG A 120 -8.32 9.38 -5.38
CA ARG A 120 -8.86 10.71 -5.07
C ARG A 120 -9.28 11.38 -6.38
N PRO A 121 -10.54 11.20 -6.83
CA PRO A 121 -10.99 11.72 -8.12
C PRO A 121 -10.75 13.22 -8.29
N LEU A 122 -10.89 13.98 -7.21
CA LEU A 122 -10.72 15.44 -7.18
C LEU A 122 -9.24 15.90 -7.21
N SER A 123 -8.27 15.02 -6.93
CA SER A 123 -6.84 15.38 -7.10
C SER A 123 -6.34 15.20 -8.53
N THR A 124 -7.09 14.48 -9.36
CA THR A 124 -6.76 14.23 -10.77
C THR A 124 -7.32 15.32 -11.68
N SER A 125 -8.28 16.12 -11.23
CA SER A 125 -8.96 17.15 -12.03
C SER A 125 -8.22 18.49 -12.13
N SER A 126 -7.08 18.66 -11.45
CA SER A 126 -6.29 19.90 -11.56
C SER A 126 -5.66 20.10 -12.93
N GLU A 127 -5.56 19.05 -13.76
CA GLU A 127 -5.05 19.14 -15.15
C GLU A 127 -6.15 19.26 -16.22
N ASN A 128 -7.43 19.06 -15.88
CA ASN A 128 -8.54 19.23 -16.82
C ASN A 128 -9.30 20.52 -16.49
N LYS A 129 -8.66 21.66 -16.74
CA LYS A 129 -9.35 22.95 -16.78
C LYS A 129 -10.27 22.94 -18.00
N PHE A 130 -11.55 22.64 -17.78
CA PHE A 130 -12.60 22.93 -18.74
C PHE A 130 -12.69 24.46 -18.89
N GLN A 131 -11.95 25.01 -19.86
CA GLN A 131 -12.12 26.38 -20.30
C GLN A 131 -13.39 26.44 -21.14
N PHE A 132 -14.46 26.99 -20.57
CA PHE A 132 -15.56 27.52 -21.37
C PHE A 132 -15.08 28.86 -21.95
N ASN A 133 -14.74 28.87 -23.23
CA ASN A 133 -14.62 30.12 -23.98
C ASN A 133 -16.04 30.62 -24.26
N GLY A 134 -16.47 31.60 -23.47
CA GLY A 134 -17.54 32.52 -23.84
C GLY A 134 -16.99 33.67 -24.66
#